data_AF-A0A7X7IQ46-F1
#
_entry.id   AF-A0A7X7IQ46-F1
#
_cell.length_a   1.000
_cell.length_b   1.000
_cell.length_c   1.000
_cell.angle_alpha   90.00
_cell.angle_beta   90.00
_cell.angle_gamma   90.00
#
_symmetry.space_group_name_H-M   'P 1'
#
loop_
_entity.id
_entity.type
_entity.pdbx_description
1 polymer ?
#
loop_
_entity_poly.entity_id
_entity_poly.type
_entity_poly.pdbx_seq_one_letter_code
_entity_poly.pdbx_strand_id
1 'polypeptide(L)'
;SDGVVNLATGGVLTAPLIYSGDGVTEAMAGNASLNFHGGTLVTNADQADYLRLMDAYVYSEGAKIDTAGHDVTINRALLAPGGYGVQSIELDGFNGFGYQGAPAVRITGGSGTGATAVATVANGEITGITATNPGSGYLPGDEVTATLWGGGAELAADPPVVTLDAYATSGGLQKLGLGTLTLAGANTYTGPTSVEAGCLDIDGSITSDVTVAATASVSGSGTITGNVDLNGVFDVAYDSDNDTVELLTIIGELDLTGSTLRLADRGMGTLAAGEYVLAAYGSLVGIPATTLGLLSGWSLDYAYDYDGGTDNSIALIVPGVASIPGDTNGDRRVDATDARKLAENWGNSVGAEGFAKGDFNGDGLVNALDASILAANWGDYTGGESTTPVPEPSSIILLTTCLAMLFVRRRR
;
A
#
# COMPACT_ATOMS: atom_id res chain seq x y z
N SER A 1 8.20 33.02 -0.04
CA SER A 1 8.34 33.15 -1.50
C SER A 1 7.45 32.10 -2.11
N ASP A 2 6.63 32.50 -3.09
CA ASP A 2 5.78 31.57 -3.82
C ASP A 2 6.61 30.98 -4.94
N GLY A 3 6.80 29.66 -4.93
CA GLY A 3 7.61 28.94 -5.90
C GLY A 3 6.72 28.07 -6.77
N VAL A 4 6.86 28.14 -8.08
CA VAL A 4 6.04 27.34 -9.00
C VAL A 4 6.98 26.54 -9.90
N VAL A 5 6.86 25.22 -9.87
CA VAL A 5 7.55 24.31 -10.78
C VAL A 5 6.52 23.67 -11.69
N ASN A 6 6.68 23.86 -13.01
CA ASN A 6 5.79 23.26 -14.02
C ASN A 6 6.54 22.18 -14.78
N LEU A 7 6.11 20.95 -14.63
CA LEU A 7 6.69 19.79 -15.28
C LEU A 7 5.93 19.52 -16.59
N ALA A 8 6.30 20.29 -17.61
CA ALA A 8 5.71 20.25 -18.95
C ALA A 8 5.95 18.91 -19.65
N THR A 9 5.10 18.59 -20.63
CA THR A 9 5.19 17.38 -21.45
C THR A 9 6.58 17.24 -22.07
N GLY A 10 7.21 16.07 -21.88
CA GLY A 10 8.58 15.79 -22.32
C GLY A 10 9.67 16.35 -21.40
N GLY A 11 9.33 17.20 -20.44
CA GLY A 11 10.23 17.64 -19.38
C GLY A 11 10.53 16.52 -18.39
N VAL A 12 11.77 16.49 -17.91
CA VAL A 12 12.23 15.54 -16.90
C VAL A 12 12.89 16.32 -15.77
N LEU A 13 12.44 16.09 -14.54
CA LEU A 13 13.08 16.62 -13.32
C LEU A 13 13.60 15.44 -12.51
N THR A 14 14.93 15.33 -12.38
CA THR A 14 15.55 14.35 -11.50
C THR A 14 15.98 15.03 -10.20
N ALA A 15 15.45 14.58 -9.07
CA ALA A 15 15.77 15.16 -7.78
C ALA A 15 15.71 14.11 -6.66
N PRO A 16 16.60 14.21 -5.64
CA PRO A 16 16.52 13.35 -4.47
C PRO A 16 15.37 13.77 -3.56
N LEU A 17 15.00 15.05 -3.55
CA LEU A 17 13.97 15.63 -2.71
C LEU A 17 13.47 16.92 -3.38
N ILE A 18 12.17 17.21 -3.26
CA ILE A 18 11.60 18.50 -3.65
C ILE A 18 10.98 19.14 -2.43
N TYR A 19 11.44 20.34 -2.05
CA TYR A 19 10.97 21.04 -0.88
C TYR A 19 10.87 22.55 -1.09
N SER A 20 9.93 23.18 -0.39
CA SER A 20 9.92 24.63 -0.18
C SER A 20 10.77 24.93 1.04
N GLY A 21 11.70 25.88 0.95
CA GLY A 21 12.64 26.13 2.03
C GLY A 21 13.33 27.47 1.93
N ASP A 22 13.94 27.90 3.02
CA ASP A 22 14.83 29.06 3.11
C ASP A 22 16.26 28.77 2.59
N GLY A 23 16.50 27.55 2.11
CA GLY A 23 17.81 27.05 1.68
C GLY A 23 18.72 26.59 2.82
N VAL A 24 18.22 26.55 4.06
CA VAL A 24 19.01 26.19 5.26
C VAL A 24 18.40 25.01 6.01
N THR A 25 17.06 24.92 6.05
CA THR A 25 16.34 23.76 6.61
C THR A 25 15.56 23.05 5.50
N GLU A 26 15.52 21.72 5.53
CA GLU A 26 14.66 20.93 4.63
C GLU A 26 13.21 20.82 5.14
N ALA A 27 12.79 21.80 5.94
CA ALA A 27 11.43 21.93 6.43
C ALA A 27 10.63 22.82 5.48
N MET A 28 9.35 22.50 5.31
CA MET A 28 8.45 23.29 4.48
C MET A 28 8.40 24.75 4.90
N ALA A 29 8.80 25.65 4.00
CA ALA A 29 8.68 27.08 4.17
C ALA A 29 8.12 27.74 2.89
N GLY A 30 6.89 28.25 2.97
CA GLY A 30 6.24 29.04 1.90
C GLY A 30 5.27 28.26 1.00
N ASN A 31 4.56 29.00 0.15
CA ASN A 31 3.50 28.48 -0.72
C ASN A 31 4.11 28.08 -2.07
N ALA A 32 4.83 26.96 -2.09
CA ALA A 32 5.36 26.42 -3.34
C ALA A 32 4.49 25.27 -3.87
N SER A 33 4.33 25.23 -5.19
CA SER A 33 3.57 24.19 -5.89
C SER A 33 4.40 23.49 -6.97
N LEU A 34 4.13 22.20 -7.13
CA LEU A 34 4.59 21.40 -8.27
C LEU A 34 3.38 21.06 -9.14
N ASN A 35 3.50 21.30 -10.44
CA ASN A 35 2.40 21.13 -11.39
C ASN A 35 2.82 20.13 -12.46
N PHE A 36 2.11 19.01 -12.54
CA PHE A 36 2.30 18.01 -13.56
C PHE A 36 1.49 18.34 -14.81
N HIS A 37 2.19 18.60 -15.91
CA HIS A 37 1.63 18.82 -17.25
C HIS A 37 2.16 17.74 -18.22
N GLY A 38 2.18 16.48 -17.77
CA GLY A 38 2.61 15.32 -18.56
C GLY A 38 4.12 15.05 -18.56
N GLY A 39 4.91 15.87 -17.85
CA GLY A 39 6.33 15.62 -17.65
C GLY A 39 6.62 14.59 -16.55
N THR A 40 7.90 14.18 -16.45
CA THR A 40 8.34 13.06 -15.60
C THR A 40 9.18 13.53 -14.42
N LEU A 41 8.74 13.18 -13.22
CA LEU A 41 9.49 13.34 -11.99
C LEU A 41 10.28 12.05 -11.74
N VAL A 42 11.60 12.15 -11.67
CA VAL A 42 12.50 11.01 -11.51
C VAL A 42 13.19 11.12 -10.15
N THR A 43 13.12 10.07 -9.34
CA THR A 43 13.84 9.99 -8.07
C THR A 43 15.29 9.53 -8.32
N ASN A 44 16.21 9.82 -7.40
CA ASN A 44 17.57 9.31 -7.46
C ASN A 44 18.15 8.94 -6.08
N ALA A 45 17.27 8.81 -5.09
CA ALA A 45 17.55 8.37 -3.73
C ALA A 45 16.23 7.93 -3.07
N ASP A 46 16.32 7.02 -2.10
CA ASP A 46 15.18 6.67 -1.26
C ASP A 46 14.78 7.85 -0.38
N GLN A 47 13.49 8.12 -0.21
CA GLN A 47 12.98 9.24 0.60
C GLN A 47 11.60 8.96 1.19
N ALA A 48 11.53 8.95 2.53
CA ALA A 48 10.26 8.81 3.25
C ALA A 48 9.34 10.06 3.20
N ASP A 49 9.84 11.20 2.70
CA ASP A 49 9.03 12.40 2.50
C ASP A 49 9.57 13.19 1.29
N TYR A 50 9.17 12.74 0.10
CA TYR A 50 9.76 13.14 -1.17
C TYR A 50 9.28 14.51 -1.68
N LEU A 51 8.03 14.87 -1.40
CA LEU A 51 7.42 16.15 -1.80
C LEU A 51 7.01 16.97 -0.57
N ARG A 52 7.89 17.89 -0.16
CA ARG A 52 7.69 18.86 0.93
C ARG A 52 7.24 20.21 0.36
N LEU A 53 6.09 20.20 -0.31
CA LEU A 53 5.50 21.36 -0.98
C LEU A 53 4.07 21.61 -0.48
N MET A 54 3.58 22.84 -0.67
CA MET A 54 2.22 23.18 -0.25
C MET A 54 1.22 22.33 -1.03
N ASP A 55 1.36 22.37 -2.36
CA ASP A 55 0.46 21.70 -3.28
C ASP A 55 1.22 20.96 -4.38
N ALA A 56 0.65 19.85 -4.84
CA ALA A 56 1.08 19.15 -6.04
C ALA A 56 -0.14 18.89 -6.92
N TYR A 57 -0.25 19.56 -8.07
CA TYR A 57 -1.41 19.47 -8.95
C TYR A 57 -1.13 18.57 -10.16
N VAL A 58 -2.12 17.76 -10.52
CA VAL A 58 -2.13 16.91 -11.72
C VAL A 58 -3.09 17.52 -12.73
N TYR A 59 -2.55 18.17 -13.77
CA TYR A 59 -3.37 18.73 -14.84
C TYR A 59 -3.78 17.66 -15.84
N SER A 60 -4.57 18.02 -16.85
CA SER A 60 -5.19 17.08 -17.81
C SER A 60 -4.19 16.19 -18.54
N GLU A 61 -2.94 16.64 -18.70
CA GLU A 61 -1.87 15.85 -19.31
C GLU A 61 -1.33 14.73 -18.40
N GLY A 62 -1.64 14.78 -17.10
CA GLY A 62 -1.28 13.76 -16.11
C GLY A 62 0.10 13.93 -15.47
N ALA A 63 0.35 13.10 -14.46
CA ALA A 63 1.62 12.99 -13.76
C ALA A 63 2.35 11.73 -14.16
N LYS A 64 3.68 11.81 -14.26
CA LYS A 64 4.55 10.65 -14.42
C LYS A 64 5.61 10.68 -13.33
N ILE A 65 5.71 9.60 -12.57
CA ILE A 65 6.65 9.47 -11.46
C ILE A 65 7.47 8.20 -11.69
N ASP A 66 8.75 8.38 -12.01
CA ASP A 66 9.72 7.32 -12.17
C ASP A 66 10.57 7.19 -10.91
N THR A 67 10.37 6.07 -10.22
CA THR A 67 11.13 5.73 -9.03
C THR A 67 12.58 5.34 -9.32
N ALA A 68 12.96 5.06 -10.58
CA ALA A 68 14.33 4.70 -10.95
C ALA A 68 14.99 3.60 -10.07
N GLY A 69 14.19 2.76 -9.39
CA GLY A 69 14.66 1.73 -8.45
C GLY A 69 14.77 2.15 -6.98
N HIS A 70 14.32 3.36 -6.61
CA HIS A 70 14.32 3.91 -5.27
C HIS A 70 12.94 3.93 -4.63
N ASP A 71 12.89 3.69 -3.32
CA ASP A 71 11.65 3.73 -2.56
C ASP A 71 11.37 5.16 -2.07
N VAL A 72 10.21 5.71 -2.46
CA VAL A 72 9.81 7.06 -2.07
C VAL A 72 8.38 7.12 -1.57
N THR A 73 8.15 7.99 -0.59
CA THR A 73 6.83 8.27 -0.04
C THR A 73 6.44 9.72 -0.33
N ILE A 74 5.24 9.90 -0.86
CA ILE A 74 4.59 11.19 -1.02
C ILE A 74 3.50 11.30 0.06
N ASN A 75 3.80 12.05 1.11
CA ASN A 75 2.88 12.28 2.24
C ASN A 75 1.77 13.29 1.93
N ARG A 76 1.92 14.02 0.82
CA ARG A 76 0.94 15.03 0.36
C ARG A 76 0.00 14.44 -0.67
N ALA A 77 -1.18 15.01 -0.78
CA ALA A 77 -2.09 14.66 -1.84
C ALA A 77 -1.58 15.15 -3.20
N LEU A 78 -1.67 14.31 -4.23
CA LEU A 78 -1.68 14.73 -5.62
C LEU A 78 -3.11 15.19 -5.95
N LEU A 79 -3.27 16.47 -6.26
CA LEU A 79 -4.54 17.14 -6.33
C LEU A 79 -5.03 17.33 -7.76
N ALA A 80 -6.33 17.19 -7.99
CA ALA A 80 -6.97 17.82 -9.14
C ALA A 80 -6.95 19.35 -8.98
N PRO A 81 -6.65 20.14 -10.03
CA PRO A 81 -6.82 21.58 -9.99
C PRO A 81 -8.31 21.93 -9.81
N GLY A 82 -8.59 22.91 -8.94
CA GLY A 82 -9.94 23.30 -8.56
C GLY A 82 -10.37 24.61 -9.21
N GLY A 83 -11.69 24.80 -9.37
CA GLY A 83 -12.25 26.04 -9.91
C GLY A 83 -11.95 26.23 -11.40
N TYR A 84 -11.44 27.41 -11.73
CA TYR A 84 -11.11 27.84 -13.09
C TYR A 84 -9.60 27.98 -13.26
N GLY A 85 -9.14 27.98 -14.51
CA GLY A 85 -7.76 28.25 -14.91
C GLY A 85 -7.69 29.15 -16.14
N VAL A 86 -6.52 29.77 -16.35
CA VAL A 86 -6.21 30.55 -17.56
C VAL A 86 -6.13 29.61 -18.77
N GLN A 87 -7.14 29.65 -19.63
CA GLN A 87 -7.21 28.81 -20.83
C GLN A 87 -6.52 29.45 -22.02
N SER A 88 -6.73 30.76 -22.22
CA SER A 88 -6.14 31.49 -23.32
C SER A 88 -5.72 32.90 -22.89
N ILE A 89 -4.70 33.40 -23.57
CA ILE A 89 -4.23 34.78 -23.47
C ILE A 89 -4.16 35.30 -24.89
N GLU A 90 -5.17 36.06 -25.29
CA GLU A 90 -5.37 36.52 -26.65
C GLU A 90 -4.81 37.93 -26.84
N LEU A 91 -4.19 38.17 -28.00
CA LEU A 91 -3.61 39.45 -28.37
C LEU A 91 -4.64 40.42 -28.98
N ASP A 92 -5.94 40.28 -28.71
CA ASP A 92 -7.00 41.06 -29.36
C ASP A 92 -6.72 42.58 -29.30
N GLY A 93 -6.43 43.20 -30.45
CA GLY A 93 -6.03 44.60 -30.55
C GLY A 93 -4.63 44.97 -30.00
N PHE A 94 -3.84 43.99 -29.54
CA PHE A 94 -2.53 44.19 -28.95
C PHE A 94 -1.51 44.71 -29.95
N ASN A 95 -1.01 45.93 -29.75
CA ASN A 95 0.00 46.54 -30.61
C ASN A 95 1.41 46.34 -30.03
N GLY A 96 1.98 45.15 -30.29
CA GLY A 96 3.16 44.64 -29.58
C GLY A 96 4.47 44.67 -30.35
N PHE A 97 4.92 45.83 -30.85
CA PHE A 97 6.18 45.96 -31.64
C PHE A 97 7.36 46.50 -30.83
N GLY A 98 8.58 46.33 -31.35
CA GLY A 98 9.82 46.88 -30.78
C GLY A 98 10.56 45.94 -29.82
N TYR A 99 10.12 44.69 -29.69
CA TYR A 99 10.71 43.72 -28.78
C TYR A 99 12.03 43.17 -29.35
N GLN A 100 13.12 43.27 -28.59
CA GLN A 100 14.41 42.68 -28.93
C GLN A 100 14.54 41.23 -28.41
N GLY A 101 13.66 40.83 -27.49
CA GLY A 101 13.55 39.49 -26.96
C GLY A 101 12.20 39.27 -26.28
N ALA A 102 11.90 38.03 -25.92
CA ALA A 102 10.65 37.67 -25.25
C ALA A 102 10.55 38.39 -23.89
N PRO A 103 9.49 39.19 -23.66
CA PRO A 103 9.24 39.77 -22.34
C PRO A 103 8.78 38.68 -21.37
N ALA A 104 8.96 38.94 -20.07
CA ALA A 104 8.31 38.14 -19.05
C ALA A 104 6.80 38.44 -19.05
N VAL A 105 5.98 37.39 -19.01
CA VAL A 105 4.52 37.52 -18.87
C VAL A 105 4.18 37.41 -17.38
N ARG A 106 3.54 38.43 -16.84
CA ARG A 106 3.05 38.44 -15.46
C ARG A 106 1.53 38.44 -15.45
N ILE A 107 0.96 37.38 -14.89
CA ILE A 107 -0.48 37.21 -14.71
C ILE A 107 -0.83 37.63 -13.29
N THR A 108 -1.81 38.52 -13.15
CA THR A 108 -2.27 39.07 -11.85
C THR A 108 -3.77 39.25 -11.85
N GLY A 109 -4.37 39.38 -10.66
CA GLY A 109 -5.81 39.54 -10.49
C GLY A 109 -6.51 38.20 -10.26
N GLY A 110 -7.83 38.26 -10.05
CA GLY A 110 -8.64 37.13 -9.63
C GLY A 110 -8.32 36.59 -8.23
N SER A 111 -8.99 35.51 -7.87
CA SER A 111 -8.85 34.79 -6.61
C SER A 111 -7.88 33.60 -6.68
N GLY A 112 -7.59 33.11 -7.89
CA GLY A 112 -6.69 32.00 -8.13
C GLY A 112 -5.21 32.38 -8.12
N THR A 113 -4.34 31.36 -8.18
CA THR A 113 -2.88 31.51 -8.13
C THR A 113 -2.18 30.54 -9.07
N GLY A 114 -0.87 30.72 -9.28
CA GLY A 114 -0.02 29.76 -9.99
C GLY A 114 -0.04 29.86 -11.53
N ALA A 115 -0.85 30.75 -12.11
CA ALA A 115 -0.87 30.93 -13.55
C ALA A 115 0.47 31.49 -14.06
N THR A 116 1.04 30.85 -15.09
CA THR A 116 2.29 31.27 -15.75
C THR A 116 2.12 31.22 -17.26
N ALA A 117 2.85 32.06 -17.99
CA ALA A 117 2.82 32.09 -19.44
C ALA A 117 4.16 32.56 -20.02
N VAL A 118 4.36 32.26 -21.30
CA VAL A 118 5.51 32.72 -22.09
C VAL A 118 5.04 33.48 -23.32
N ALA A 119 5.72 34.58 -23.64
CA ALA A 119 5.50 35.34 -24.85
C ALA A 119 6.42 34.82 -25.96
N THR A 120 5.91 34.77 -27.18
CA THR A 120 6.68 34.47 -28.40
C THR A 120 6.92 35.76 -29.17
N VAL A 121 8.14 35.95 -29.66
CA VAL A 121 8.54 37.14 -30.41
C VAL A 121 9.12 36.72 -31.75
N ALA A 122 8.60 37.32 -32.82
CA ALA A 122 9.16 37.17 -34.16
C ALA A 122 9.24 38.53 -34.84
N ASN A 123 10.37 38.83 -35.48
CA ASN A 123 10.61 40.08 -36.21
C ASN A 123 10.32 41.36 -35.38
N GLY A 124 10.51 41.29 -34.06
CA GLY A 124 10.28 42.39 -33.15
C GLY A 124 8.84 42.59 -32.68
N GLU A 125 7.93 41.68 -33.00
CA GLU A 125 6.52 41.68 -32.61
C GLU A 125 6.18 40.52 -31.67
N ILE A 126 5.31 40.72 -30.69
CA ILE A 126 4.70 39.62 -29.93
C ILE A 126 3.73 38.86 -30.84
N THR A 127 4.05 37.61 -31.16
CA THR A 127 3.23 36.78 -32.06
C THR A 127 2.26 35.85 -31.34
N GLY A 128 2.38 35.72 -30.03
CA GLY A 128 1.50 34.88 -29.22
C GLY A 128 1.93 34.83 -27.77
N ILE A 129 0.98 34.59 -26.88
CA ILE A 129 1.24 34.32 -25.46
C ILE A 129 0.61 32.97 -25.14
N THR A 130 1.43 32.06 -24.61
CA THR A 130 1.00 30.70 -24.28
C THR A 130 1.06 30.52 -22.78
N ALA A 131 -0.08 30.18 -22.17
CA ALA A 131 -0.12 29.75 -20.78
C ALA A 131 0.68 28.44 -20.64
N THR A 132 1.64 28.43 -19.73
CA THR A 132 2.48 27.27 -19.40
C THR A 132 2.02 26.57 -18.12
N ASN A 133 1.22 27.27 -17.32
CA ASN A 133 0.40 26.70 -16.26
C ASN A 133 -0.87 27.56 -16.16
N PRO A 134 -2.07 27.01 -16.31
CA PRO A 134 -3.32 27.73 -16.15
C PRO A 134 -3.59 28.27 -14.72
N GLY A 135 -2.87 27.77 -13.72
CA GLY A 135 -3.05 28.09 -12.30
C GLY A 135 -4.16 27.26 -11.66
N SER A 136 -4.70 27.66 -10.52
CA SER A 136 -5.81 26.96 -9.84
C SER A 136 -6.55 27.91 -8.91
N GLY A 137 -7.81 27.61 -8.63
CA GLY A 137 -8.63 28.33 -7.65
C GLY A 137 -9.23 29.64 -8.16
N TYR A 138 -9.18 29.93 -9.47
CA TYR A 138 -9.92 31.06 -10.02
C TYR A 138 -11.42 30.78 -9.99
N LEU A 139 -12.23 31.83 -9.96
CA LEU A 139 -13.69 31.76 -9.93
C LEU A 139 -14.30 32.31 -11.23
N PRO A 140 -15.54 31.89 -11.58
CA PRO A 140 -16.24 32.49 -12.71
C PRO A 140 -16.45 33.99 -12.48
N GLY A 141 -15.98 34.81 -13.42
CA GLY A 141 -16.05 36.26 -13.34
C GLY A 141 -14.83 36.94 -12.70
N ASP A 142 -13.81 36.19 -12.28
CA ASP A 142 -12.55 36.78 -11.86
C ASP A 142 -11.93 37.62 -12.99
N GLU A 143 -11.56 38.86 -12.66
CA GLU A 143 -10.80 39.73 -13.56
C GLU A 143 -9.31 39.42 -13.45
N VAL A 144 -8.77 38.78 -14.48
CA VAL A 144 -7.34 38.41 -14.58
C VAL A 144 -6.70 39.21 -15.71
N THR A 145 -5.50 39.72 -15.47
CA THR A 145 -4.75 40.53 -16.43
C THR A 145 -3.38 39.93 -16.70
N ALA A 146 -2.99 39.86 -17.97
CA ALA A 146 -1.63 39.58 -18.38
C ALA A 146 -0.90 40.89 -18.68
N THR A 147 0.30 41.07 -18.10
CA THR A 147 1.17 42.23 -18.36
C THR A 147 2.54 41.77 -18.83
N LEU A 148 3.15 42.52 -19.74
CA LEU A 148 4.48 42.21 -20.28
C LEU A 148 5.55 43.08 -19.61
N TRP A 149 6.66 42.47 -19.24
CA TRP A 149 7.78 43.11 -18.55
C TRP A 149 9.10 42.88 -19.27
N GLY A 150 9.84 43.95 -19.53
CA GLY A 150 11.12 43.89 -20.24
C GLY A 150 10.96 43.73 -21.75
N GLY A 151 11.89 43.01 -22.38
CA GLY A 151 11.86 42.75 -23.83
C GLY A 151 12.29 43.92 -24.72
N GLY A 152 12.53 45.12 -24.16
CA GLY A 152 13.15 46.26 -24.86
C GLY A 152 12.21 47.15 -25.68
N ALA A 153 10.91 46.86 -25.69
CA ALA A 153 9.88 47.72 -26.30
C ALA A 153 9.37 48.79 -25.33
N GLU A 154 8.88 49.92 -25.85
CA GLU A 154 7.99 50.80 -25.08
C GLU A 154 6.62 50.11 -24.97
N LEU A 155 6.03 50.07 -23.75
CA LEU A 155 4.87 49.24 -23.43
C LEU A 155 3.73 49.36 -24.46
N ALA A 156 3.13 48.21 -24.79
CA ALA A 156 1.88 48.16 -25.57
C ALA A 156 0.74 48.84 -24.81
N ALA A 157 -0.14 49.52 -25.54
CA ALA A 157 -1.19 50.37 -24.97
C ALA A 157 -2.36 49.59 -24.35
N ASP A 158 -2.66 48.38 -24.86
CA ASP A 158 -3.72 47.51 -24.36
C ASP A 158 -3.15 46.19 -23.84
N PRO A 159 -3.58 45.67 -22.68
CA PRO A 159 -3.14 44.37 -22.19
C PRO A 159 -3.80 43.23 -22.99
N PRO A 160 -3.12 42.09 -23.16
CA PRO A 160 -3.74 40.87 -23.69
C PRO A 160 -4.97 40.46 -22.87
N VAL A 161 -5.97 39.91 -23.56
CA VAL A 161 -7.21 39.44 -22.95
C VAL A 161 -7.00 38.04 -22.38
N VAL A 162 -7.27 37.86 -21.10
CA VAL A 162 -7.18 36.55 -20.41
C VAL A 162 -8.57 35.94 -20.32
N THR A 163 -8.72 34.70 -20.78
CA THR A 163 -9.97 33.94 -20.61
C THR A 163 -9.77 32.83 -19.59
N LEU A 164 -10.72 32.74 -18.66
CA LEU A 164 -10.82 31.68 -17.67
C LEU A 164 -11.88 30.65 -18.09
N ASP A 165 -11.61 29.38 -17.82
CA ASP A 165 -12.62 28.33 -17.91
C ASP A 165 -12.46 27.30 -16.79
N ALA A 166 -13.55 26.59 -16.49
CA ALA A 166 -13.58 25.59 -15.43
C ALA A 166 -12.70 24.38 -15.79
N TYR A 167 -12.09 23.76 -14.78
CA TYR A 167 -11.48 22.44 -14.96
C TYR A 167 -12.56 21.39 -15.18
N ALA A 168 -12.66 20.88 -16.40
CA ALA A 168 -13.62 19.82 -16.72
C ALA A 168 -13.21 18.47 -16.10
N THR A 169 -11.93 18.12 -16.18
CA THR A 169 -11.32 16.92 -15.59
C THR A 169 -9.85 17.18 -15.30
N SER A 170 -9.26 16.38 -14.42
CA SER A 170 -7.81 16.33 -14.19
C SER A 170 -7.22 15.05 -14.80
N GLY A 171 -5.91 15.03 -15.00
CA GLY A 171 -5.20 13.87 -15.55
C GLY A 171 -5.00 12.75 -14.54
N GLY A 172 -4.28 11.73 -14.97
CA GLY A 172 -3.99 10.52 -14.18
C GLY A 172 -2.55 10.47 -13.68
N LEU A 173 -2.17 9.33 -13.09
CA LEU A 173 -0.81 9.06 -12.62
C LEU A 173 -0.22 7.87 -13.38
N GLN A 174 1.00 8.01 -13.89
CA GLN A 174 1.80 6.89 -14.38
C GLN A 174 2.95 6.64 -13.41
N LYS A 175 2.96 5.47 -12.78
CA LYS A 175 4.03 4.99 -11.91
C LYS A 175 5.01 4.16 -12.73
N LEU A 176 6.25 4.64 -12.79
CA LEU A 176 7.39 4.08 -13.51
C LEU A 176 8.51 3.68 -12.52
N GLY A 177 9.52 2.98 -13.05
CA GLY A 177 10.69 2.55 -12.29
C GLY A 177 10.41 1.40 -11.32
N LEU A 178 11.47 0.68 -10.93
CA LEU A 178 11.34 -0.56 -10.15
C LEU A 178 11.15 -0.36 -8.63
N GLY A 179 11.30 0.86 -8.13
CA GLY A 179 11.13 1.15 -6.71
C GLY A 179 9.66 1.25 -6.31
N THR A 180 9.44 1.42 -5.01
CA THR A 180 8.11 1.63 -4.42
C THR A 180 7.76 3.11 -4.41
N LEU A 181 6.57 3.46 -4.90
CA LEU A 181 5.97 4.76 -4.65
C LEU A 181 4.86 4.58 -3.62
N THR A 182 5.05 5.08 -2.41
CA THR A 182 3.98 5.16 -1.41
C THR A 182 3.21 6.46 -1.56
N LEU A 183 1.89 6.37 -1.76
CA LEU A 183 0.98 7.50 -1.72
C LEU A 183 0.22 7.51 -0.38
N ALA A 184 0.66 8.34 0.56
CA ALA A 184 0.07 8.43 1.90
C ALA A 184 -0.97 9.58 2.02
N GLY A 185 -1.03 10.48 1.03
CA GLY A 185 -2.05 11.54 0.96
C GLY A 185 -3.39 11.07 0.40
N ALA A 186 -4.44 11.85 0.62
CA ALA A 186 -5.74 11.66 -0.03
C ALA A 186 -5.72 12.28 -1.44
N ASN A 187 -5.38 11.49 -2.45
CA ASN A 187 -5.21 11.96 -3.82
C ASN A 187 -6.56 12.19 -4.50
N THR A 188 -6.70 13.32 -5.19
CA THR A 188 -7.97 13.77 -5.78
C THR A 188 -7.92 13.91 -7.30
N TYR A 189 -6.80 13.57 -7.93
CA TYR A 189 -6.75 13.48 -9.38
C TYR A 189 -7.75 12.44 -9.91
N THR A 190 -8.31 12.71 -11.08
CA THR A 190 -9.49 12.01 -11.61
C THR A 190 -9.17 11.11 -12.78
N GLY A 191 -8.06 11.34 -13.48
CA GLY A 191 -7.62 10.45 -14.55
C GLY A 191 -7.08 9.13 -13.98
N PRO A 192 -6.98 8.09 -14.83
CA PRO A 192 -6.61 6.75 -14.41
C PRO A 192 -5.18 6.68 -13.86
N THR A 193 -4.96 5.76 -12.93
CA THR A 193 -3.62 5.41 -12.43
C THR A 193 -3.09 4.18 -13.17
N SER A 194 -1.94 4.29 -13.84
CA SER A 194 -1.23 3.14 -14.40
C SER A 194 0.03 2.83 -13.60
N VAL A 195 0.20 1.57 -13.20
CA VAL A 195 1.42 1.07 -12.56
C VAL A 195 2.16 0.21 -13.57
N GLU A 196 3.19 0.79 -14.19
CA GLU A 196 3.91 0.15 -15.29
C GLU A 196 5.13 -0.65 -14.78
N ALA A 197 5.69 -0.26 -13.64
CA ALA A 197 6.82 -0.93 -13.01
C ALA A 197 6.90 -0.68 -11.49
N GLY A 198 7.57 -1.59 -10.80
CA GLY A 198 7.78 -1.52 -9.35
C GLY A 198 6.47 -1.70 -8.57
N CYS A 199 6.45 -1.16 -7.36
CA CYS A 199 5.25 -1.19 -6.51
C CYS A 199 4.60 0.19 -6.40
N LEU A 200 3.27 0.24 -6.51
CA LEU A 200 2.47 1.36 -6.01
C LEU A 200 1.87 0.94 -4.67
N ASP A 201 2.34 1.58 -3.60
CA ASP A 201 1.92 1.32 -2.24
C ASP A 201 0.93 2.42 -1.81
N ILE A 202 -0.26 2.04 -1.38
CA ILE A 202 -1.37 2.98 -1.15
C ILE A 202 -1.69 2.97 0.34
N ASP A 203 -1.19 3.99 1.05
CA ASP A 203 -1.47 4.20 2.48
C ASP A 203 -2.52 5.30 2.72
N GLY A 204 -2.74 6.14 1.71
CA GLY A 204 -3.76 7.18 1.69
C GLY A 204 -4.98 6.75 0.88
N SER A 205 -5.39 7.59 -0.06
CA SER A 205 -6.48 7.23 -0.97
C SER A 205 -6.26 7.68 -2.41
N ILE A 206 -6.87 6.96 -3.34
CA ILE A 206 -6.94 7.28 -4.77
C ILE A 206 -8.40 7.23 -5.22
N THR A 207 -8.86 8.25 -5.94
CA THR A 207 -10.26 8.33 -6.39
C THR A 207 -10.53 7.70 -7.76
N SER A 208 -9.50 7.46 -8.56
CA SER A 208 -9.62 6.97 -9.94
C SER A 208 -9.39 5.47 -10.08
N ASP A 209 -9.70 4.93 -11.26
CA ASP A 209 -9.39 3.55 -11.63
C ASP A 209 -7.87 3.31 -11.65
N VAL A 210 -7.46 2.10 -11.27
CA VAL A 210 -6.07 1.65 -11.23
C VAL A 210 -5.88 0.45 -12.16
N THR A 211 -4.87 0.52 -13.02
CA THR A 211 -4.42 -0.61 -13.84
C THR A 211 -2.98 -0.94 -13.48
N VAL A 212 -2.73 -2.19 -13.12
CA VAL A 212 -1.40 -2.67 -12.74
C VAL A 212 -0.89 -3.62 -13.82
N ALA A 213 0.25 -3.29 -14.41
CA ALA A 213 0.89 -4.11 -15.44
C ALA A 213 1.43 -5.43 -14.86
N ALA A 214 1.61 -6.44 -15.73
CA ALA A 214 2.05 -7.78 -15.33
C ALA A 214 3.39 -7.84 -14.57
N THR A 215 4.24 -6.82 -14.73
CA THR A 215 5.55 -6.70 -14.07
C THR A 215 5.55 -5.80 -12.83
N ALA A 216 4.39 -5.27 -12.46
CA ALA A 216 4.23 -4.32 -11.37
C ALA A 216 3.39 -4.93 -10.23
N SER A 217 3.37 -4.24 -9.10
CA SER A 217 2.57 -4.62 -7.94
C SER A 217 1.81 -3.45 -7.34
N VAL A 218 0.76 -3.78 -6.59
CA VAL A 218 0.04 -2.87 -5.72
C VAL A 218 0.04 -3.43 -4.29
N SER A 219 0.19 -2.55 -3.30
CA SER A 219 0.19 -2.87 -1.86
C SER A 219 -0.41 -1.72 -1.04
N GLY A 220 -0.35 -1.84 0.29
CA GLY A 220 -0.69 -0.77 1.24
C GLY A 220 -2.02 -1.00 1.96
N SER A 221 -2.31 -0.13 2.93
CA SER A 221 -3.50 -0.23 3.80
C SER A 221 -4.59 0.83 3.54
N GLY A 222 -4.54 1.49 2.39
CA GLY A 222 -5.35 2.64 2.04
C GLY A 222 -6.66 2.30 1.32
N THR A 223 -7.18 3.27 0.57
CA THR A 223 -8.46 3.14 -0.16
C THR A 223 -8.35 3.53 -1.63
N ILE A 224 -8.86 2.67 -2.52
CA ILE A 224 -9.07 2.95 -3.93
C ILE A 224 -10.57 3.03 -4.19
N THR A 225 -11.06 4.19 -4.63
CA THR A 225 -12.49 4.35 -4.94
C THR A 225 -12.85 3.73 -6.30
N GLY A 226 -11.94 3.81 -7.27
CA GLY A 226 -12.15 3.26 -8.61
C GLY A 226 -12.03 1.74 -8.68
N ASN A 227 -12.13 1.22 -9.90
CA ASN A 227 -11.88 -0.18 -10.18
C ASN A 227 -10.36 -0.48 -10.21
N VAL A 228 -9.99 -1.72 -9.94
CA VAL A 228 -8.62 -2.21 -9.99
C VAL A 228 -8.54 -3.38 -10.98
N ASP A 229 -7.86 -3.16 -12.10
CA ASP A 229 -7.46 -4.20 -13.07
C ASP A 229 -6.02 -4.65 -12.75
N LEU A 230 -5.88 -5.82 -12.13
CA LEU A 230 -4.61 -6.33 -11.65
C LEU A 230 -4.07 -7.45 -12.52
N ASN A 231 -3.19 -7.11 -13.47
CA ASN A 231 -2.47 -8.11 -14.27
C ASN A 231 -1.17 -8.59 -13.60
N GLY A 232 -0.67 -7.82 -12.63
CA GLY A 232 0.58 -8.05 -11.93
C GLY A 232 0.41 -8.77 -10.59
N VAL A 233 1.03 -8.21 -9.55
CA VAL A 233 1.04 -8.80 -8.21
C VAL A 233 0.19 -7.98 -7.25
N PHE A 234 -0.76 -8.63 -6.57
CA PHE A 234 -1.32 -8.10 -5.32
C PHE A 234 -0.33 -8.44 -4.21
N ASP A 235 0.39 -7.46 -3.70
CA ASP A 235 1.36 -7.67 -2.63
C ASP A 235 0.74 -7.26 -1.29
N VAL A 236 0.66 -8.22 -0.37
CA VAL A 236 0.05 -8.04 0.94
C VAL A 236 1.13 -8.30 1.98
N ALA A 237 1.50 -7.25 2.72
CA ALA A 237 2.40 -7.41 3.83
C ALA A 237 1.64 -7.75 5.11
N TYR A 238 2.25 -8.59 5.94
CA TYR A 238 1.80 -8.87 7.28
C TYR A 238 2.99 -8.86 8.24
N ASP A 239 2.70 -8.67 9.52
CA ASP A 239 3.67 -8.77 10.59
C ASP A 239 3.25 -9.90 11.54
N SER A 240 3.95 -11.03 11.43
CA SER A 240 3.70 -12.21 12.26
C SER A 240 4.12 -12.05 13.72
N ASP A 241 4.92 -11.04 14.07
CA ASP A 241 5.29 -10.77 15.46
C ASP A 241 4.17 -10.01 16.19
N ASN A 242 3.29 -9.34 15.43
CA ASN A 242 2.22 -8.49 15.95
C ASN A 242 0.81 -8.94 15.56
N ASP A 243 0.67 -10.04 14.81
CA ASP A 243 -0.61 -10.53 14.28
C ASP A 243 -1.38 -9.46 13.49
N THR A 244 -0.67 -8.65 12.71
CA THR A 244 -1.27 -7.58 11.90
C THR A 244 -1.09 -7.84 10.42
N VAL A 245 -2.10 -7.50 9.61
CA VAL A 245 -2.06 -7.60 8.15
C VAL A 245 -2.50 -6.27 7.56
N GLU A 246 -1.88 -5.87 6.44
CA GLU A 246 -2.32 -4.71 5.67
C GLU A 246 -3.66 -5.01 4.97
N LEU A 247 -4.61 -4.10 5.14
CA LEU A 247 -5.94 -4.16 4.52
C LEU A 247 -6.07 -3.09 3.44
N LEU A 248 -6.06 -3.48 2.17
CA LEU A 248 -6.36 -2.56 1.07
C LEU A 248 -7.87 -2.53 0.79
N THR A 249 -8.48 -1.36 0.84
CA THR A 249 -9.92 -1.20 0.55
C THR A 249 -10.14 -0.76 -0.89
N ILE A 250 -10.86 -1.53 -1.68
CA ILE A 250 -11.28 -1.20 -3.04
C ILE A 250 -12.80 -0.99 -3.01
N ILE A 251 -13.30 0.20 -3.33
CA ILE A 251 -14.75 0.44 -3.37
C ILE A 251 -15.34 -0.10 -4.69
N GLY A 252 -14.56 -0.04 -5.77
CA GLY A 252 -14.94 -0.55 -7.08
C GLY A 252 -14.79 -2.06 -7.25
N GLU A 253 -14.75 -2.48 -8.51
CA GLU A 253 -14.41 -3.85 -8.89
C GLU A 253 -12.92 -4.13 -8.68
N LEU A 254 -12.60 -5.31 -8.16
CA LEU A 254 -11.25 -5.87 -8.12
C LEU A 254 -11.20 -7.05 -9.10
N ASP A 255 -10.46 -6.90 -10.20
CA ASP A 255 -10.18 -7.99 -11.14
C ASP A 255 -8.82 -8.62 -10.83
N LEU A 256 -8.85 -9.87 -10.37
CA LEU A 256 -7.66 -10.68 -10.05
C LEU A 256 -7.34 -11.70 -11.16
N THR A 257 -8.03 -11.66 -12.29
CA THR A 257 -7.90 -12.66 -13.36
C THR A 257 -6.47 -12.70 -13.89
N GLY A 258 -5.79 -13.84 -13.70
CA GLY A 258 -4.42 -14.01 -14.17
C GLY A 258 -3.34 -13.37 -13.29
N SER A 259 -3.74 -12.67 -12.23
CA SER A 259 -2.82 -12.02 -11.28
C SER A 259 -2.03 -13.02 -10.43
N THR A 260 -1.06 -12.51 -9.67
CA THR A 260 -0.42 -13.22 -8.56
C THR A 260 -0.78 -12.56 -7.24
N LEU A 261 -1.17 -13.33 -6.22
CA LEU A 261 -1.22 -12.85 -4.84
C LEU A 261 0.09 -13.21 -4.14
N ARG A 262 0.73 -12.26 -3.48
CA ARG A 262 1.94 -12.47 -2.69
C ARG A 262 1.70 -12.06 -1.24
N LEU A 263 1.98 -12.98 -0.33
CA LEU A 263 1.97 -12.73 1.11
C LEU A 263 3.42 -12.56 1.57
N ALA A 264 3.75 -11.41 2.15
CA ALA A 264 5.10 -11.08 2.61
C ALA A 264 5.12 -10.84 4.12
N ASP A 265 5.77 -11.73 4.86
CA ASP A 265 6.00 -11.54 6.30
C ASP A 265 7.09 -10.50 6.54
N ARG A 266 6.83 -9.54 7.42
CA ARG A 266 7.79 -8.56 7.93
C ARG A 266 8.37 -8.97 9.29
N GLY A 267 7.73 -9.91 9.96
CA GLY A 267 8.13 -10.45 11.25
C GLY A 267 9.07 -11.65 11.13
N MET A 268 9.38 -12.25 12.28
CA MET A 268 10.21 -13.46 12.41
C MET A 268 9.42 -14.65 12.97
N GLY A 269 8.16 -14.45 13.33
CA GLY A 269 7.26 -15.40 13.96
C GLY A 269 6.35 -16.15 13.00
N THR A 270 5.12 -16.38 13.44
CA THR A 270 4.03 -16.96 12.63
C THR A 270 2.74 -16.37 13.15
N LEU A 271 1.85 -15.98 12.23
CA LEU A 271 0.53 -15.48 12.62
C LEU A 271 -0.17 -16.47 13.56
N ALA A 272 -0.82 -15.92 14.59
CA ALA A 272 -1.75 -16.67 15.41
C ALA A 272 -2.90 -17.24 14.56
N ALA A 273 -3.58 -18.24 15.11
CA ALA A 273 -4.76 -18.79 14.48
C ALA A 273 -5.88 -17.75 14.43
N GLY A 274 -6.52 -17.61 13.27
CA GLY A 274 -7.59 -16.65 13.07
C GLY A 274 -7.81 -16.30 11.60
N GLU A 275 -8.74 -15.38 11.38
CA GLU A 275 -9.07 -14.81 10.09
C GLU A 275 -8.50 -13.40 9.97
N TYR A 276 -7.75 -13.16 8.89
CA TYR A 276 -7.11 -11.87 8.63
C TYR A 276 -7.57 -11.32 7.28
N VAL A 277 -8.24 -10.17 7.28
CA VAL A 277 -8.73 -9.55 6.06
C VAL A 277 -7.61 -8.83 5.33
N LEU A 278 -7.39 -9.21 4.07
CA LEU A 278 -6.31 -8.70 3.21
C LEU A 278 -6.82 -7.58 2.29
N ALA A 279 -8.06 -7.70 1.86
CA ALA A 279 -8.70 -6.74 0.98
C ALA A 279 -10.20 -6.69 1.22
N ALA A 280 -10.79 -5.51 1.06
CA ALA A 280 -12.22 -5.33 0.84
C ALA A 280 -12.45 -4.87 -0.60
N TYR A 281 -13.54 -5.29 -1.22
CA TYR A 281 -13.88 -4.96 -2.61
C TYR A 281 -15.39 -4.77 -2.81
N GLY A 282 -15.79 -3.94 -3.78
CA GLY A 282 -17.19 -3.80 -4.18
C GLY A 282 -17.69 -5.04 -4.93
N SER A 283 -16.95 -5.47 -5.95
CA SER A 283 -17.16 -6.74 -6.66
C SER A 283 -15.84 -7.40 -7.02
N LEU A 284 -15.83 -8.73 -7.12
CA LEU A 284 -14.63 -9.49 -7.48
C LEU A 284 -14.80 -10.16 -8.84
N VAL A 285 -13.79 -10.05 -9.68
CA VAL A 285 -13.67 -10.79 -10.93
C VAL A 285 -12.44 -11.69 -10.87
N GLY A 286 -12.66 -12.98 -11.15
CA GLY A 286 -11.60 -13.97 -11.14
C GLY A 286 -10.97 -14.23 -9.77
N ILE A 287 -9.90 -15.02 -9.79
CA ILE A 287 -9.01 -15.25 -8.66
C ILE A 287 -7.57 -15.25 -9.19
N PRO A 288 -6.55 -15.03 -8.33
CA PRO A 288 -5.16 -15.10 -8.74
C PRO A 288 -4.83 -16.45 -9.38
N ALA A 289 -4.05 -16.41 -10.47
CA ALA A 289 -3.53 -17.62 -11.11
C ALA A 289 -2.44 -18.29 -10.27
N THR A 290 -1.72 -17.49 -9.46
CA THR A 290 -0.66 -17.97 -8.56
C THR A 290 -0.78 -17.29 -7.21
N THR A 291 -0.49 -18.04 -6.14
CA THR A 291 -0.32 -17.50 -4.79
C THR A 291 1.08 -17.83 -4.29
N LEU A 292 1.81 -16.81 -3.83
CA LEU A 292 3.16 -16.91 -3.27
C LEU A 292 3.12 -16.56 -1.79
N GLY A 293 3.93 -17.24 -0.98
CA GLY A 293 4.01 -16.98 0.47
C GLY A 293 2.89 -17.61 1.30
N LEU A 294 1.96 -18.37 0.69
CA LEU A 294 0.95 -19.12 1.43
C LEU A 294 1.59 -20.34 2.11
N LEU A 295 1.56 -20.37 3.45
CA LEU A 295 2.12 -21.46 4.24
C LEU A 295 1.22 -22.71 4.24
N SER A 296 1.82 -23.86 4.56
CA SER A 296 1.09 -25.12 4.61
C SER A 296 -0.02 -25.08 5.68
N GLY A 297 -1.24 -25.45 5.28
CA GLY A 297 -2.42 -25.44 6.15
C GLY A 297 -3.19 -24.13 6.13
N TRP A 298 -2.61 -23.05 5.61
CA TRP A 298 -3.32 -21.78 5.42
C TRP A 298 -4.20 -21.85 4.18
N SER A 299 -5.32 -21.13 4.20
CA SER A 299 -6.22 -21.01 3.05
C SER A 299 -6.69 -19.58 2.85
N LEU A 300 -7.15 -19.28 1.65
CA LEU A 300 -7.73 -17.99 1.30
C LEU A 300 -9.22 -18.15 1.03
N ASP A 301 -10.01 -17.28 1.64
CA ASP A 301 -11.42 -17.11 1.32
C ASP A 301 -11.57 -15.80 0.54
N TYR A 302 -11.99 -15.91 -0.72
CA TYR A 302 -12.20 -14.78 -1.63
C TYR A 302 -13.64 -14.28 -1.64
N ALA A 303 -14.47 -14.70 -0.68
CA ALA A 303 -15.84 -14.22 -0.51
C ALA A 303 -16.19 -14.12 0.98
N TYR A 304 -15.20 -13.71 1.79
CA TYR A 304 -15.33 -13.63 3.23
C TYR A 304 -16.21 -12.44 3.64
N ASP A 305 -17.15 -12.71 4.55
CA ASP A 305 -18.08 -11.72 5.12
C ASP A 305 -17.58 -11.31 6.51
N TYR A 306 -16.80 -10.22 6.57
CA TYR A 306 -16.13 -9.77 7.79
C TYR A 306 -17.06 -9.03 8.77
N ASP A 307 -18.12 -8.36 8.29
CA ASP A 307 -18.96 -7.49 9.11
C ASP A 307 -20.44 -7.88 9.17
N GLY A 308 -20.86 -8.97 8.51
CA GLY A 308 -22.26 -9.36 8.38
C GLY A 308 -23.08 -8.36 7.56
N GLY A 309 -22.41 -7.61 6.68
CA GLY A 309 -22.85 -6.38 6.01
C GLY A 309 -22.24 -6.21 4.60
N THR A 310 -22.28 -4.99 4.05
CA THR A 310 -22.30 -4.69 2.59
C THR A 310 -21.03 -4.96 1.79
N ASP A 311 -19.92 -5.28 2.44
CA ASP A 311 -18.59 -5.23 1.83
C ASP A 311 -18.02 -6.65 1.70
N ASN A 312 -17.70 -7.04 0.46
CA ASN A 312 -17.12 -8.35 0.19
C ASN A 312 -15.61 -8.31 0.47
N SER A 313 -15.04 -9.36 1.06
CA SER A 313 -13.64 -9.33 1.47
C SER A 313 -12.86 -10.60 1.07
N ILE A 314 -11.53 -10.44 1.01
CA ILE A 314 -10.57 -11.55 0.92
C ILE A 314 -9.94 -11.75 2.29
N ALA A 315 -10.06 -12.94 2.85
CA ALA A 315 -9.45 -13.29 4.13
C ALA A 315 -8.43 -14.42 4.00
N LEU A 316 -7.32 -14.27 4.71
CA LEU A 316 -6.41 -15.35 5.03
C LEU A 316 -6.91 -16.08 6.27
N ILE A 317 -7.07 -17.39 6.16
CA ILE A 317 -7.47 -18.27 7.24
C ILE A 317 -6.22 -19.00 7.73
N VAL A 318 -5.78 -18.63 8.93
CA VAL A 318 -4.67 -19.29 9.63
C VAL A 318 -5.28 -20.37 10.52
N PRO A 319 -5.01 -21.66 10.27
CA PRO A 319 -5.63 -22.74 11.00
C PRO A 319 -5.22 -22.69 12.47
N GLY A 320 -6.21 -22.92 13.35
CA GLY A 320 -5.93 -23.33 14.71
C GLY A 320 -5.00 -24.53 14.73
N VAL A 321 -3.95 -24.49 15.57
CA VAL A 321 -3.34 -25.73 16.02
C VAL A 321 -4.45 -26.55 16.66
N ALA A 322 -4.77 -27.71 16.08
CA ALA A 322 -5.73 -28.62 16.68
C ALA A 322 -5.29 -28.85 18.13
N SER A 323 -6.11 -28.43 19.08
CA SER A 323 -5.74 -28.52 20.47
C SER A 323 -5.55 -30.00 20.79
N ILE A 324 -4.34 -30.37 21.24
CA ILE A 324 -4.08 -31.73 21.69
C ILE A 324 -4.81 -31.83 23.01
N PRO A 325 -5.84 -32.69 23.16
CA PRO A 325 -6.56 -32.77 24.42
C PRO A 325 -5.57 -33.09 25.54
N GLY A 326 -5.49 -32.28 26.59
CA GLY A 326 -4.43 -32.40 27.60
C GLY A 326 -3.32 -31.35 27.52
N ASP A 327 -3.14 -30.64 26.40
CA ASP A 327 -2.14 -29.58 26.23
C ASP A 327 -2.76 -28.21 26.57
N THR A 328 -2.55 -27.75 27.80
CA THR A 328 -3.18 -26.55 28.35
C THR A 328 -2.40 -25.27 28.08
N ASN A 329 -1.16 -25.36 27.59
CA ASN A 329 -0.29 -24.22 27.30
C ASN A 329 0.02 -24.06 25.81
N GLY A 330 -0.44 -24.99 24.96
CA GLY A 330 -0.28 -24.97 23.51
C GLY A 330 1.14 -25.26 23.04
N ASP A 331 2.01 -25.83 23.89
CA ASP A 331 3.41 -26.09 23.54
C ASP A 331 3.62 -27.41 22.78
N ARG A 332 2.51 -28.09 22.45
CA ARG A 332 2.44 -29.38 21.75
C ARG A 332 3.03 -30.52 22.55
N ARG A 333 3.13 -30.37 23.87
CA ARG A 333 3.44 -31.43 24.82
C ARG A 333 2.30 -31.52 25.81
N VAL A 334 1.96 -32.75 26.18
CA VAL A 334 1.06 -33.02 27.29
C VAL A 334 1.93 -33.57 28.40
N ASP A 335 2.27 -32.70 29.35
CA ASP A 335 3.22 -33.02 30.40
C ASP A 335 2.78 -32.55 31.80
N ALA A 336 3.72 -32.54 32.74
CA ALA A 336 3.45 -32.18 34.14
C ALA A 336 3.01 -30.71 34.32
N THR A 337 3.32 -29.85 33.36
CA THR A 337 2.85 -28.46 33.30
C THR A 337 1.35 -28.40 33.09
N ASP A 338 0.83 -29.27 32.23
CA ASP A 338 -0.61 -29.34 31.95
C ASP A 338 -1.38 -30.03 33.06
N ALA A 339 -0.82 -31.12 33.59
CA ALA A 339 -1.41 -31.81 34.74
C ALA A 339 -1.53 -30.88 35.95
N ARG A 340 -0.58 -29.95 36.12
CA ARG A 340 -0.62 -28.94 37.17
C ARG A 340 -1.79 -27.97 36.97
N LYS A 341 -2.00 -27.44 35.75
CA LYS A 341 -3.12 -26.54 35.44
C LYS A 341 -4.48 -27.22 35.64
N LEU A 342 -4.62 -28.49 35.25
CA LEU A 342 -5.83 -29.28 35.54
C LEU A 342 -6.02 -29.43 37.06
N ALA A 343 -4.96 -29.75 37.81
CA ALA A 343 -5.06 -29.92 39.26
C ALA A 343 -5.41 -28.61 40.00
N GLU A 344 -4.91 -27.47 39.53
CA GLU A 344 -5.21 -26.14 40.07
C GLU A 344 -6.69 -25.78 39.97
N ASN A 345 -7.39 -26.30 38.96
CA ASN A 345 -8.80 -26.02 38.72
C ASN A 345 -9.73 -27.18 39.12
N TRP A 346 -9.21 -28.22 39.76
CA TRP A 346 -9.95 -29.44 40.07
C TRP A 346 -11.26 -29.18 40.84
N GLY A 347 -12.36 -29.68 40.31
CA GLY A 347 -13.70 -29.56 40.88
C GLY A 347 -14.35 -28.18 40.70
N ASN A 348 -13.67 -27.23 40.02
CA ASN A 348 -14.24 -25.93 39.69
C ASN A 348 -14.99 -25.98 38.35
N SER A 349 -15.98 -25.10 38.22
CA SER A 349 -16.57 -24.80 36.93
C SER A 349 -15.73 -23.76 36.20
N VAL A 350 -15.38 -24.05 34.96
CA VAL A 350 -14.50 -23.24 34.13
C VAL A 350 -15.30 -22.84 32.88
N GLY A 351 -15.52 -21.53 32.70
CA GLY A 351 -16.37 -20.99 31.63
C GLY A 351 -15.73 -21.10 30.24
N ALA A 352 -15.79 -20.03 29.42
CA ALA A 352 -15.28 -20.04 28.05
C ALA A 352 -13.76 -20.39 27.91
N GLU A 353 -12.98 -20.27 28.99
CA GLU A 353 -11.56 -20.64 29.04
C GLU A 353 -11.33 -22.10 29.53
N GLY A 354 -12.35 -22.98 29.41
CA GLY A 354 -12.36 -24.31 30.01
C GLY A 354 -11.15 -25.16 29.64
N PHE A 355 -10.81 -25.22 28.35
CA PHE A 355 -9.70 -26.02 27.84
C PHE A 355 -8.34 -25.67 28.48
N ALA A 356 -8.01 -24.38 28.58
CA ALA A 356 -6.75 -23.91 29.20
C ALA A 356 -6.70 -24.14 30.71
N LYS A 357 -7.87 -24.34 31.35
CA LYS A 357 -8.01 -24.65 32.79
C LYS A 357 -8.16 -26.15 33.05
N GLY A 358 -8.11 -26.99 32.02
CA GLY A 358 -8.13 -28.44 32.13
C GLY A 358 -9.52 -29.08 32.00
N ASP A 359 -10.51 -28.41 31.41
CA ASP A 359 -11.75 -29.02 30.92
C ASP A 359 -11.56 -29.40 29.45
N PHE A 360 -11.21 -30.66 29.20
CA PHE A 360 -10.85 -31.15 27.87
C PHE A 360 -12.02 -31.80 27.14
N ASN A 361 -13.13 -32.10 27.83
CA ASN A 361 -14.35 -32.65 27.22
C ASN A 361 -15.42 -31.57 26.95
N GLY A 362 -15.22 -30.34 27.46
CA GLY A 362 -16.10 -29.19 27.25
C GLY A 362 -17.38 -29.24 28.09
N ASP A 363 -17.40 -30.00 29.19
CA ASP A 363 -18.58 -30.13 30.06
C ASP A 363 -18.71 -28.99 31.10
N GLY A 364 -17.73 -28.10 31.15
CA GLY A 364 -17.68 -26.93 32.03
C GLY A 364 -17.21 -27.24 33.46
N LEU A 365 -16.73 -28.45 33.75
CA LEU A 365 -16.24 -28.89 35.06
C LEU A 365 -14.92 -29.66 34.95
N VAL A 366 -13.87 -29.20 35.64
CA VAL A 366 -12.59 -29.93 35.66
C VAL A 366 -12.68 -31.13 36.60
N ASN A 367 -12.69 -32.35 36.06
CA ASN A 367 -12.91 -33.56 36.83
C ASN A 367 -12.12 -34.79 36.33
N ALA A 368 -12.49 -35.98 36.82
CA ALA A 368 -11.80 -37.22 36.51
C ALA A 368 -11.86 -37.62 35.03
N LEU A 369 -12.88 -37.17 34.30
CA LEU A 369 -12.97 -37.35 32.85
C LEU A 369 -11.87 -36.56 32.16
N ASP A 370 -11.59 -35.33 32.57
CA ASP A 370 -10.52 -34.53 31.99
C ASP A 370 -9.14 -35.08 32.34
N ALA A 371 -8.95 -35.57 33.56
CA ALA A 371 -7.71 -36.25 33.93
C ALA A 371 -7.48 -37.50 33.06
N SER A 372 -8.56 -38.20 32.67
CA SER A 372 -8.45 -39.35 31.77
C SER A 372 -8.07 -38.95 30.34
N ILE A 373 -8.55 -37.79 29.88
CA ILE A 373 -8.20 -37.23 28.56
C ILE A 373 -6.75 -36.77 28.54
N LEU A 374 -6.30 -36.06 29.58
CA LEU A 374 -4.90 -35.65 29.74
C LEU A 374 -3.96 -36.86 29.77
N ALA A 375 -4.30 -37.88 30.55
CA ALA A 375 -3.50 -39.10 30.62
C ALA A 375 -3.45 -39.87 29.29
N ALA A 376 -4.57 -39.91 28.56
CA ALA A 376 -4.65 -40.60 27.27
C ALA A 376 -3.79 -39.96 26.18
N ASN A 377 -3.52 -38.66 26.30
CA ASN A 377 -2.76 -37.88 25.34
C ASN A 377 -1.38 -37.47 25.87
N TRP A 378 -0.88 -38.10 26.94
CA TRP A 378 0.43 -37.78 27.49
C TRP A 378 1.56 -38.05 26.47
N GLY A 379 2.35 -37.03 26.13
CA GLY A 379 3.42 -37.17 25.14
C GLY A 379 3.93 -35.88 24.51
N ASP A 380 4.90 -36.00 23.61
CA ASP A 380 5.46 -34.91 22.81
C ASP A 380 4.96 -35.04 21.37
N TYR A 381 4.30 -34.00 20.86
CA TYR A 381 3.69 -33.93 19.53
C TYR A 381 4.38 -32.89 18.63
N THR A 382 5.59 -32.43 18.99
CA THR A 382 6.39 -31.46 18.21
C THR A 382 7.00 -32.04 16.93
N GLY A 383 7.07 -33.36 16.79
CA GLY A 383 7.26 -34.08 15.51
C GLY A 383 8.65 -33.98 14.86
N GLY A 384 9.49 -34.95 15.15
CA GLY A 384 10.61 -35.43 14.34
C GLY A 384 10.96 -36.84 14.82
N GLU A 385 11.22 -37.80 13.92
CA GLU A 385 11.43 -39.22 14.29
C GLU A 385 12.33 -39.38 15.53
N SER A 386 11.76 -39.85 16.63
CA SER A 386 12.53 -40.16 17.84
C SER A 386 12.86 -41.64 17.84
N THR A 387 14.12 -41.97 17.50
CA THR A 387 14.72 -43.30 17.60
C THR A 387 15.04 -43.65 19.05
N THR A 388 14.07 -43.61 19.95
CA THR A 388 14.27 -44.21 21.28
C THR A 388 13.81 -45.68 21.20
N PRO A 389 14.73 -46.66 21.13
CA PRO A 389 14.34 -48.06 21.19
C PRO A 389 13.66 -48.30 22.54
N VAL A 390 12.43 -48.79 22.48
CA VAL A 390 11.72 -49.37 23.63
C VAL A 390 12.66 -50.42 24.25
N PRO A 391 13.00 -50.34 25.55
CA PRO A 391 13.78 -51.39 26.19
C PRO A 391 12.96 -52.68 26.18
N GLU A 392 13.39 -53.68 25.42
CA GLU A 392 12.75 -55.00 25.46
C GLU A 392 12.90 -55.62 26.86
N PRO A 393 11.85 -56.26 27.39
CA PRO A 393 11.92 -56.92 28.69
C PRO A 393 12.79 -58.19 28.60
N SER A 394 14.02 -58.12 29.12
CA SER A 394 14.79 -59.25 29.68
C SER A 394 14.67 -60.64 29.00
N SER A 395 14.66 -60.68 27.67
CA SER A 395 14.67 -61.94 26.88
C SER A 395 16.01 -62.70 27.00
N ILE A 396 17.08 -62.03 27.45
CA ILE A 396 18.41 -62.61 27.71
C ILE A 396 18.45 -63.46 29.00
N ILE A 397 17.60 -63.18 30.00
CA ILE A 397 17.57 -63.98 31.25
C ILE A 397 16.83 -65.31 31.04
N LEU A 398 15.85 -65.35 30.13
CA LEU A 398 15.14 -66.59 29.80
C LEU A 398 15.99 -67.56 28.95
N LEU A 399 16.86 -67.03 28.09
CA LEU A 399 17.72 -67.86 27.24
C LEU A 399 18.92 -68.44 28.02
N THR A 400 19.47 -67.70 28.99
CA THR A 400 20.59 -68.17 29.83
C THR A 400 20.15 -69.20 30.87
N THR A 401 18.93 -69.10 31.41
CA THR A 401 18.36 -70.12 32.32
C THR A 401 17.98 -71.42 31.60
N CYS A 402 17.49 -71.35 30.35
CA CYS A 402 17.23 -72.55 29.53
C CYS A 402 18.52 -73.27 29.10
N LEU A 403 19.61 -72.54 28.81
CA LEU A 403 20.89 -73.15 28.44
C LEU A 403 21.58 -73.83 29.65
N ALA A 404 21.48 -73.24 30.84
CA ALA A 404 22.03 -73.83 32.07
C ALA A 404 21.35 -75.17 32.45
N MET A 405 20.03 -75.29 32.21
CA MET A 405 19.30 -76.55 32.43
C MET A 405 19.66 -77.67 31.43
N LEU A 406 20.16 -77.33 30.24
CA LEU A 406 20.65 -78.31 29.25
C LEU A 406 22.03 -78.88 29.60
N PHE A 407 22.87 -78.15 30.34
CA PHE A 407 24.18 -78.65 30.79
C PHE A 407 24.13 -79.49 32.07
N VAL A 408 23.12 -79.32 32.93
CA VAL A 408 22.96 -80.12 34.15
C VAL A 408 22.47 -81.55 33.86
N ARG A 409 21.84 -81.80 32.69
CA ARG A 409 21.29 -83.12 32.34
C ARG A 409 22.26 -84.09 31.64
N ARG A 410 23.53 -83.70 31.44
CA ARG A 410 24.55 -84.54 30.77
C ARG A 410 25.63 -85.12 31.69
N ARG A 411 25.47 -85.03 33.02
CA ARG A 411 26.27 -85.80 33.98
C ARG A 411 25.38 -86.69 34.84
N ARG A 412 25.02 -87.85 34.29
CA ARG A 412 24.92 -89.14 34.97
C ARG A 412 24.85 -90.26 33.95
#